data_AF-A0A968UW61-F1
#
_entry.id   AF-A0A968UW61-F1
#
_cell.length_a   1.000
_cell.length_b   1.000
_cell.length_c   1.000
_cell.angle_alpha   90.00
_cell.angle_beta   90.00
_cell.angle_gamma   90.00
#
_symmetry.space_group_name_H-M   'P 1'
#
loop_
_entity.id
_entity.type
_entity.pdbx_description
1 polymer ?
#
loop_
_entity_poly.entity_id
_entity_poly.type
_entity_poly.pdbx_seq_one_letter_code
_entity_poly.pdbx_strand_id
1 'polypeptide(L)'
;MLRTLILFCGFFPCALLSQTRLDTLALEGVTVVSNRLLPIADSKYHQQLDSAQLRRFPTSTVAEVLQQQSSVYVKSYGAGGIATTSIQGGGAGHTLVLWNGFPITNASLGQTDFSLLPTIFLMKQSFSMAVTQPFMEMQLLVALSI
;
A
#
# COMPACT_ATOMS: atom_id res chain seq x y z
N MET A 1 -40.72 -58.96 16.07
CA MET A 1 -39.77 -58.24 16.94
C MET A 1 -38.30 -58.41 16.50
N LEU A 2 -37.87 -59.59 16.04
CA LEU A 2 -36.47 -59.82 15.61
C LEU A 2 -36.07 -59.09 14.31
N ARG A 3 -36.97 -58.97 13.32
CA ARG A 3 -36.70 -58.28 12.03
C ARG A 3 -36.52 -56.76 12.18
N THR A 4 -37.24 -56.13 13.11
CA THR A 4 -37.13 -54.68 13.37
C THR A 4 -35.85 -54.31 14.10
N LEU A 5 -35.30 -55.22 14.91
CA LEU A 5 -34.07 -55.02 15.69
C LEU A 5 -32.81 -55.10 14.78
N ILE A 6 -32.84 -55.96 13.76
CA ILE A 6 -31.76 -56.08 12.76
C ILE A 6 -31.64 -54.81 11.90
N LEU A 7 -32.78 -54.18 11.53
CA LEU A 7 -32.78 -52.92 10.77
C LEU A 7 -32.25 -51.73 11.59
N PHE A 8 -32.53 -51.70 12.90
CA PHE A 8 -32.03 -50.64 13.79
C PHE A 8 -30.52 -50.78 14.07
N CYS A 9 -30.01 -52.01 14.16
CA CYS A 9 -28.58 -52.27 14.35
C CYS A 9 -27.74 -52.03 13.07
N GLY A 10 -28.31 -52.27 11.88
CA GLY A 10 -27.64 -52.00 10.61
C GLY A 10 -27.52 -50.52 10.22
N PHE A 11 -28.41 -49.65 10.74
CA PHE A 11 -28.38 -48.22 10.46
C PHE A 11 -27.52 -47.41 11.45
N PHE A 12 -27.23 -47.98 12.62
CA PHE A 12 -26.47 -47.33 13.69
C PHE A 12 -24.98 -47.07 13.39
N PRO A 13 -24.22 -47.92 12.65
CA PRO A 13 -22.79 -47.69 12.45
C PRO A 13 -22.47 -46.66 11.35
N CYS A 14 -23.44 -46.22 10.53
CA CYS A 14 -23.19 -45.28 9.44
C CYS A 14 -23.09 -43.82 9.92
N ALA A 15 -23.76 -43.48 11.03
CA ALA A 15 -23.74 -42.12 11.59
C ALA A 15 -22.43 -41.76 12.32
N LEU A 16 -21.57 -42.75 12.61
CA LEU A 16 -20.32 -42.54 13.37
C LEU A 16 -19.09 -42.26 12.48
N LEU A 17 -19.18 -42.51 11.17
CA LEU A 17 -18.05 -42.35 10.24
C LEU A 17 -18.00 -40.98 9.53
N SER A 18 -18.93 -40.07 9.83
CA SER A 18 -19.04 -38.75 9.16
C SER A 18 -18.27 -37.62 9.85
N GLN A 19 -17.68 -37.87 11.04
CA GLN A 19 -17.07 -36.83 11.87
C GLN A 19 -15.55 -36.72 11.73
N THR A 20 -15.02 -36.76 10.51
CA THR A 20 -13.59 -36.48 10.29
C THR A 20 -13.41 -35.36 9.29
N ARG A 21 -13.90 -34.17 9.62
CA ARG A 21 -13.40 -32.92 9.04
C ARG A 21 -12.38 -32.34 10.01
N LEU A 22 -11.10 -32.56 9.73
CA LEU A 22 -10.02 -31.83 10.40
C LEU A 22 -10.11 -30.37 9.98
N ASP A 23 -10.54 -29.50 10.88
CA ASP A 23 -10.77 -28.07 10.65
C ASP A 23 -9.47 -27.24 10.78
N THR A 24 -8.33 -27.91 10.97
CA THR A 24 -7.04 -27.26 11.18
C THR A 24 -6.18 -27.44 9.93
N LEU A 25 -6.33 -26.52 8.98
CA LEU A 25 -5.29 -26.28 7.99
C LEU A 25 -4.08 -25.71 8.75
N ALA A 26 -2.98 -26.47 8.79
CA ALA A 26 -1.71 -25.95 9.25
C ALA A 26 -1.19 -24.96 8.19
N LEU A 27 -1.45 -23.67 8.36
CA LEU A 27 -0.86 -22.66 7.50
C LEU A 27 0.63 -22.57 7.78
N GLU A 28 1.43 -22.64 6.72
CA GLU A 28 2.86 -22.41 6.81
C GLU A 28 3.12 -20.98 7.27
N GLY A 29 3.97 -20.83 8.28
CA GLY A 29 4.26 -19.54 8.89
C GLY A 29 4.80 -18.55 7.86
N VAL A 30 4.05 -17.50 7.58
CA VAL A 30 4.51 -16.43 6.68
C VAL A 30 5.55 -15.60 7.43
N THR A 31 6.82 -15.79 7.08
CA THR A 31 7.90 -14.94 7.57
C THR A 31 7.80 -13.56 6.93
N VAL A 32 7.41 -12.56 7.71
CA VAL A 32 7.38 -11.16 7.26
C VAL A 32 8.81 -10.65 7.19
N VAL A 33 9.39 -10.66 5.98
CA VAL A 33 10.71 -10.07 5.72
C VAL A 33 10.51 -8.59 5.39
N SER A 34 11.04 -7.71 6.23
CA SER A 34 11.06 -6.27 5.95
C SER A 34 12.30 -5.93 5.12
N ASN A 35 12.10 -5.64 3.84
CA ASN A 35 13.12 -4.98 3.05
C ASN A 35 12.86 -3.47 3.12
N ARG A 36 13.88 -2.68 3.45
CA ARG A 36 13.75 -1.21 3.56
C ARG A 36 13.22 -0.55 2.28
N LEU A 37 13.39 -1.21 1.13
CA LEU A 37 12.94 -0.74 -0.20
C LEU A 37 11.67 -1.43 -0.71
N LEU A 38 11.15 -2.47 -0.01
CA LEU A 38 9.90 -3.15 -0.41
C LEU A 38 8.66 -2.25 -0.44
N PRO A 39 8.53 -1.16 0.36
CA PRO A 39 7.35 -0.29 0.24
C PRO A 39 7.16 0.26 -1.17
N ILE A 40 8.24 0.41 -1.96
CA ILE A 40 8.19 0.84 -3.36
C ILE A 40 7.88 -0.34 -4.29
N ALA A 41 8.51 -1.49 -4.08
CA ALA A 41 8.34 -2.67 -4.93
C ALA A 41 6.92 -3.27 -4.83
N ASP A 42 6.31 -3.23 -3.64
CA ASP A 42 4.90 -3.61 -3.42
C ASP A 42 3.94 -2.41 -3.56
N SER A 43 4.45 -1.18 -3.72
CA SER A 43 3.56 -0.06 -4.03
C SER A 43 2.98 -0.26 -5.42
N LYS A 44 1.64 -0.24 -5.47
CA LYS A 44 0.90 -0.31 -6.74
C LYS A 44 1.10 0.92 -7.63
N TYR A 45 1.84 1.94 -7.15
CA TYR A 45 2.02 3.24 -7.79
C TYR A 45 3.50 3.53 -8.03
N HIS A 46 4.05 2.90 -9.07
CA HIS A 46 5.37 3.23 -9.58
C HIS A 46 5.24 3.96 -10.91
N GLN A 47 5.41 5.28 -10.90
CA GLN A 47 5.41 6.08 -12.12
C GLN A 47 6.79 6.68 -12.35
N GLN A 48 7.45 6.24 -13.41
CA GLN A 48 8.71 6.82 -13.86
C GLN A 48 8.42 7.89 -14.91
N LEU A 49 8.84 9.11 -14.64
CA LEU A 49 8.75 10.22 -15.60
C LEU A 49 9.93 10.15 -16.55
N ASP A 50 9.66 10.21 -17.86
CA ASP A 50 10.73 10.26 -18.86
C ASP A 50 11.40 11.64 -18.87
N SER A 51 12.72 11.64 -18.91
CA SER A 51 13.56 12.83 -19.10
C SER A 51 13.14 13.66 -20.32
N ALA A 52 12.65 13.05 -21.41
CA ALA A 52 12.16 13.78 -22.58
C ALA A 52 10.89 14.57 -22.29
N GLN A 53 9.99 14.02 -21.45
CA GLN A 53 8.78 14.72 -21.00
C GLN A 53 9.14 15.87 -20.05
N LEU A 54 10.09 15.65 -19.14
CA LEU A 54 10.57 16.68 -18.21
C LEU A 54 11.19 17.88 -18.93
N ARG A 55 11.87 17.67 -20.07
CA ARG A 55 12.46 18.75 -20.87
C ARG A 55 11.44 19.76 -21.42
N ARG A 56 10.17 19.39 -21.49
CA ARG A 56 9.08 20.29 -21.90
C ARG A 56 8.74 21.33 -20.83
N PHE A 57 9.21 21.12 -19.60
CA PHE A 57 8.94 21.99 -18.45
C PHE A 57 10.24 22.44 -17.73
N PRO A 58 11.10 23.23 -18.39
CA PRO A 58 12.41 23.58 -17.85
C PRO A 58 12.36 24.57 -16.67
N THR A 59 11.30 25.39 -16.57
CA THR A 59 11.14 26.43 -15.54
C THR A 59 10.02 26.13 -14.54
N SER A 60 9.44 24.94 -14.59
CA SER A 60 8.34 24.55 -13.70
C SER A 60 8.84 23.98 -12.38
N THR A 61 7.90 23.82 -11.46
CA THR A 61 8.09 23.06 -10.23
C THR A 61 7.69 21.59 -10.43
N VAL A 62 8.18 20.72 -9.55
CA VAL A 62 7.77 19.31 -9.51
C VAL A 62 6.25 19.17 -9.30
N ALA A 63 5.63 20.08 -8.54
CA ALA A 63 4.18 20.12 -8.34
C ALA A 63 3.41 20.23 -9.67
N GLU A 64 3.83 21.11 -10.57
CA GLU A 64 3.21 21.31 -11.88
C GLU A 64 3.41 20.10 -12.80
N VAL A 65 4.62 19.53 -12.80
CA VAL A 65 4.94 18.35 -13.59
C VAL A 65 4.11 17.16 -13.14
N LEU A 66 3.99 16.93 -11.83
CA LEU A 66 3.17 15.85 -11.29
C LEU A 66 1.70 16.05 -11.66
N GLN A 67 1.19 17.28 -11.56
CA GLN A 67 -0.19 17.58 -11.91
C GLN A 67 -0.50 17.31 -13.40
N GLN A 68 0.47 17.50 -14.28
CA GLN A 68 0.27 17.33 -15.73
C GLN A 68 0.65 15.95 -16.28
N GLN A 69 1.66 15.30 -15.70
CA GLN A 69 2.21 14.06 -16.22
C GLN A 69 1.85 12.84 -15.37
N SER A 70 1.45 13.02 -14.11
CA SER A 70 1.12 11.92 -13.20
C SER A 70 -0.36 11.84 -12.88
N SER A 71 -0.81 10.65 -12.47
CA SER A 71 -2.16 10.44 -11.96
C SER A 71 -2.31 10.84 -10.47
N VAL A 72 -1.30 11.48 -9.88
CA VAL A 72 -1.30 11.91 -8.49
C VAL A 72 -2.02 13.25 -8.37
N TYR A 73 -2.94 13.37 -7.41
CA TYR A 73 -3.60 14.63 -7.15
C TYR A 73 -2.67 15.56 -6.37
N VAL A 74 -2.43 16.77 -6.88
CA VAL A 74 -1.60 17.79 -6.21
C VAL A 74 -2.50 18.87 -5.63
N LYS A 75 -2.44 19.04 -4.30
CA LYS A 75 -3.06 20.15 -3.56
C LYS A 75 -2.07 21.31 -3.52
N SER A 76 -2.34 22.35 -4.29
CA SER A 76 -1.54 23.59 -4.31
C SER A 76 -2.32 24.73 -3.66
N TYR A 77 -1.67 25.47 -2.76
CA TYR A 77 -2.24 26.65 -2.09
C TYR A 77 -1.95 27.97 -2.84
N GLY A 78 -1.60 27.91 -4.14
CA GLY A 78 -1.32 29.07 -4.97
C GLY A 78 0.15 29.49 -4.98
N ALA A 79 0.46 30.63 -5.60
CA ALA A 79 1.83 31.11 -5.75
C ALA A 79 2.48 31.42 -4.38
N GLY A 80 3.57 30.73 -4.06
CA GLY A 80 4.25 30.82 -2.75
C GLY A 80 3.59 29.99 -1.64
N GLY A 81 2.52 29.25 -1.93
CA GLY A 81 1.91 28.29 -1.02
C GLY A 81 2.54 26.90 -1.13
N ILE A 82 2.27 26.05 -0.14
CA ILE A 82 2.77 24.67 -0.10
C ILE A 82 2.04 23.86 -1.20
N ALA A 83 2.77 23.01 -1.93
CA ALA A 83 2.17 22.04 -2.82
C ALA A 83 2.41 20.62 -2.29
N THR A 84 1.33 19.89 -2.06
CA THR A 84 1.39 18.53 -1.48
C THR A 84 0.66 17.52 -2.35
N THR A 85 1.02 16.24 -2.25
CA THR A 85 0.40 15.17 -3.03
C THR A 85 -0.66 14.43 -2.24
N SER A 86 -1.66 13.91 -2.94
CA SER A 86 -2.69 13.03 -2.42
C SER A 86 -2.88 11.87 -3.39
N ILE A 87 -2.72 10.65 -2.90
CA ILE A 87 -2.87 9.44 -3.70
C ILE A 87 -4.10 8.69 -3.18
N GLN A 88 -5.05 8.37 -4.07
CA GLN A 88 -6.29 7.63 -3.75
C GLN A 88 -7.07 8.16 -2.53
N GLY A 89 -7.15 9.49 -2.36
CA GLY A 89 -7.84 10.09 -1.21
C GLY A 89 -7.02 10.12 0.09
N GLY A 90 -5.85 9.48 0.13
CA GLY A 90 -4.88 9.62 1.22
C GLY A 90 -4.24 11.01 1.22
N GLY A 91 -4.10 11.62 2.40
CA GLY A 91 -3.44 12.91 2.57
C GLY A 91 -1.92 12.86 2.39
N ALA A 92 -1.30 14.03 2.31
CA ALA A 92 0.13 14.16 2.05
C ALA A 92 1.05 13.54 3.10
N GLY A 93 0.59 13.41 4.35
CA GLY A 93 1.33 12.71 5.40
C GLY A 93 1.41 11.19 5.21
N HIS A 94 0.54 10.62 4.37
CA HIS A 94 0.55 9.19 4.02
C HIS A 94 1.33 8.89 2.74
N THR A 95 2.02 9.87 2.17
CA THR A 95 2.88 9.67 1.00
C THR A 95 4.33 9.81 1.40
N LEU A 96 5.09 8.72 1.28
CA LEU A 96 6.54 8.74 1.41
C LEU A 96 7.15 9.14 0.07
N VAL A 97 7.92 10.21 0.09
CA VAL A 97 8.63 10.72 -1.09
C VAL A 97 10.11 10.47 -0.91
N LEU A 98 10.69 9.75 -1.86
CA LEU A 98 12.09 9.35 -1.81
C LEU A 98 12.87 10.00 -2.94
N TRP A 99 13.99 10.60 -2.56
CA TRP A 99 15.00 11.09 -3.49
C TRP A 99 16.29 10.30 -3.29
N ASN A 100 16.71 9.55 -4.30
CA ASN A 100 17.83 8.60 -4.21
C ASN A 100 17.71 7.61 -3.03
N GLY A 101 16.49 7.21 -2.66
CA GLY A 101 16.24 6.33 -1.52
C GLY A 101 16.20 7.02 -0.15
N PHE A 102 16.36 8.35 -0.09
CA PHE A 102 16.24 9.12 1.14
C PHE A 102 14.90 9.86 1.22
N PRO A 103 14.21 9.84 2.38
CA PRO A 103 12.98 10.59 2.57
C PRO A 103 13.25 12.10 2.54
N ILE A 104 12.50 12.83 1.71
CA ILE A 104 12.58 14.30 1.61
C ILE A 104 11.40 15.01 2.29
N THR A 105 10.85 14.38 3.32
CA THR A 105 9.74 14.94 4.09
C THR A 105 10.22 16.05 5.04
N ASN A 106 9.40 17.08 5.22
CA ASN A 106 9.67 18.11 6.22
C ASN A 106 9.46 17.53 7.62
N ALA A 107 10.48 17.64 8.49
CA ALA A 107 10.43 17.12 9.86
C ALA A 107 9.35 17.77 10.74
N SER A 108 9.00 19.03 10.48
CA SER A 108 8.02 19.77 11.29
C SER A 108 6.58 19.46 10.89
N LEU A 109 6.31 19.26 9.59
CA LEU A 109 4.96 19.05 9.04
C LEU A 109 4.67 17.60 8.66
N GLY A 110 5.69 16.74 8.58
CA GLY A 110 5.57 15.35 8.14
C GLY A 110 5.17 15.19 6.67
N GLN A 111 5.26 16.26 5.87
CA GLN A 111 4.82 16.32 4.48
C GLN A 111 5.93 16.86 3.58
N THR A 112 5.91 16.50 2.30
CA THR A 112 6.86 17.02 1.31
C THR A 112 6.23 18.18 0.56
N ASP A 113 6.93 19.31 0.49
CA ASP A 113 6.52 20.47 -0.29
C ASP A 113 7.14 20.42 -1.69
N PHE A 114 6.31 20.13 -2.68
CA PHE A 114 6.72 20.05 -4.09
C PHE A 114 6.86 21.41 -4.78
N SER A 115 6.36 22.49 -4.15
CA SER A 115 6.51 23.85 -4.68
C SER A 115 7.95 24.33 -4.62
N LEU A 116 8.72 23.82 -3.66
CA LEU A 116 10.12 24.15 -3.43
C LEU A 116 11.09 23.33 -4.28
N LEU A 117 10.58 22.35 -5.03
CA LEU A 117 11.39 21.44 -5.85
C LEU A 117 11.35 21.88 -7.31
N PRO A 118 12.47 22.33 -7.89
CA PRO A 118 12.55 22.64 -9.31
C PRO A 118 12.55 21.36 -10.16
N THR A 119 11.97 21.40 -11.36
CA THR A 119 11.94 20.23 -12.27
C THR A 119 13.34 19.71 -12.66
N ILE A 120 14.37 20.57 -12.62
CA ILE A 120 15.75 20.15 -12.87
C ILE A 120 16.24 19.06 -11.90
N PHE A 121 15.67 18.97 -10.68
CA PHE A 121 16.00 17.91 -9.73
C PHE A 121 15.58 16.52 -10.22
N LEU A 122 14.46 16.43 -10.94
CA LEU A 122 13.95 15.17 -11.50
C LEU A 122 14.77 14.71 -12.71
N MET A 123 15.36 15.63 -13.47
CA MET A 123 16.14 15.28 -14.67
C MET A 123 17.44 14.56 -14.32
N LYS A 124 18.00 14.81 -13.14
CA LYS A 124 19.30 14.27 -12.73
C LYS A 124 19.19 12.84 -12.20
N GLN A 125 18.06 12.47 -11.58
CA GLN A 125 17.94 11.28 -10.74
C GLN A 125 16.53 10.69 -10.73
N SER A 126 16.44 9.39 -10.44
CA SER A 126 15.17 8.68 -10.28
C SER A 126 14.41 9.19 -9.06
N PHE A 127 13.16 9.56 -9.30
CA PHE A 127 12.23 10.02 -8.29
C PHE A 127 11.19 8.92 -8.03
N SER A 128 10.95 8.59 -6.76
CA SER A 128 9.98 7.54 -6.38
C SER A 128 9.07 8.03 -5.27
N MET A 129 7.78 7.78 -5.44
CA MET A 129 6.75 8.00 -4.42
C MET A 129 6.17 6.65 -4.03
N ALA A 130 5.90 6.46 -2.74
CA ALA A 130 5.17 5.31 -2.24
C ALA A 130 4.10 5.78 -1.27
N VAL A 131 2.94 5.13 -1.28
CA VAL A 131 1.92 5.35 -0.25
C VAL A 131 2.33 4.57 0.98
N THR A 132 2.59 5.26 2.09
CA THR A 132 2.74 4.63 3.40
C THR A 132 1.35 4.21 3.86
N GLN A 133 0.99 2.96 3.59
CA GLN A 133 -0.19 2.39 4.21
C GLN A 133 0.05 2.38 5.73
N PRO A 134 -0.83 2.97 6.56
CA PRO A 134 -0.79 2.69 7.98
C PRO A 134 -1.12 1.21 8.14
N PHE A 135 -0.10 0.40 8.43
CA PHE A 135 -0.25 -1.02 8.72
C PHE A 135 -1.05 -1.28 10.03
N MET A 136 -1.61 -0.25 10.68
CA MET A 136 -2.04 -0.29 12.08
C MET A 136 -3.54 -0.14 12.33
N GLU A 137 -4.44 -0.42 11.37
CA GLU A 137 -5.88 -0.56 11.68
C GLU A 137 -6.51 -1.92 11.34
N MET A 138 -5.75 -2.89 10.82
CA MET A 138 -6.28 -4.24 10.56
C MET A 138 -5.92 -5.27 11.65
N GLN A 139 -5.40 -4.82 12.80
CA GLN A 139 -4.95 -5.71 13.88
C GLN A 139 -5.93 -5.78 15.08
N LEU A 140 -6.90 -4.87 15.21
CA LEU A 140 -7.77 -4.84 16.40
C LEU A 140 -9.02 -5.74 16.29
N LEU A 141 -9.46 -6.13 15.08
CA LEU A 141 -10.65 -6.98 14.91
C LEU A 141 -10.35 -8.49 14.97
N VAL A 142 -9.08 -8.91 14.88
CA VAL A 142 -8.69 -10.33 14.95
C VAL A 142 -8.28 -10.76 16.36
N ALA A 143 -7.91 -9.81 17.23
CA ALA A 143 -7.46 -10.11 18.59
C ALA A 143 -8.59 -10.31 19.63
N LEU A 144 -9.86 -10.13 19.25
CA LEU A 144 -11.02 -10.27 20.15
C LEU A 144 -11.88 -11.52 19.88
N SER A 145 -11.42 -12.42 19.00
CA SER A 145 -12.02 -13.74 18.81
C SER A 145 -10.97 -14.82 19.09
N ILE A 146 -10.54 -14.88 20.35
CA ILE A 146 -9.93 -16.06 20.98
C ILE A 146 -10.56 -16.18 22.37
#